data_AF-A0A842WIB2-F1
#
_entry.id   AF-A0A842WIB2-F1
#
_cell.length_a   1.000
_cell.length_b   1.000
_cell.length_c   1.000
_cell.angle_alpha   90.00
_cell.angle_beta   90.00
_cell.angle_gamma   90.00
#
_symmetry.space_group_name_H-M   'P 1'
#
loop_
_entity.id
_entity.type
_entity.pdbx_description
1 polymer ?
#
loop_
_entity_poly.entity_id
_entity_poly.type
_entity_poly.pdbx_seq_one_letter_code
_entity_poly.pdbx_strand_id
1 'polypeptide(L)'
;MCRICEVASSNAEYLGLLRKMVEEDKARLKTTNEFLDKLPSLSHNLYTSLKWPTKLSTPLFEARAAFAVPHKYFQQLILDGEKMGNHFAHGATRSVFFSGKRLVLLSKTVGQEAGRPFLSSFLFTHFEPNEYEVAYDGKDMKIAVDAEKPLKNLITGKVEKKKIHFNFFHQNLEGRIISKQQAMQSSYVKKTLGKRGNVRNLFASADLEGYVVSVSHFSPHPFMLRMHKEFGFDSFRHFQEHVLDYFREHLNLS
;
A
#
# COMPACT_ATOMS: atom_id res chain seq x y z
N MET A 1 19.03 12.85 -6.13
CA MET A 1 18.16 11.95 -5.34
C MET A 1 17.02 12.82 -4.81
N CYS A 2 15.78 12.36 -4.77
CA CYS A 2 14.67 13.24 -4.33
C CYS A 2 14.78 13.56 -2.83
N ARG A 3 14.31 14.72 -2.36
CA ARG A 3 14.41 15.10 -0.93
C ARG A 3 13.77 14.06 -0.01
N ILE A 4 12.60 13.55 -0.38
CA ILE A 4 11.88 12.51 0.38
C ILE A 4 12.72 11.22 0.47
N CYS A 5 13.44 10.88 -0.60
CA CYS A 5 14.31 9.71 -0.68
C CYS A 5 15.48 9.86 0.31
N GLU A 6 16.09 11.04 0.37
CA GLU A 6 17.20 11.35 1.27
C GLU A 6 16.78 11.23 2.73
N VAL A 7 15.64 11.85 3.11
CA VAL A 7 15.08 11.74 4.46
C VAL A 7 14.76 10.28 4.80
N ALA A 8 14.06 9.56 3.93
CA ALA A 8 13.70 8.15 4.16
C ALA A 8 14.92 7.24 4.35
N SER A 9 16.02 7.53 3.68
CA SER A 9 17.24 6.72 3.74
C SER A 9 18.15 7.03 4.93
N SER A 10 17.98 8.19 5.58
CA SER A 10 18.87 8.70 6.63
C SER A 10 18.20 8.90 7.99
N ASN A 11 16.88 9.06 8.04
CA ASN A 11 16.14 9.28 9.28
C ASN A 11 16.08 8.00 10.12
N ALA A 12 16.78 7.98 11.26
CA ALA A 12 16.92 6.83 12.13
C ALA A 12 15.60 6.33 12.74
N GLU A 13 14.68 7.24 13.04
CA GLU A 13 13.36 6.89 13.59
C GLU A 13 12.50 6.20 12.51
N TYR A 14 12.46 6.76 11.30
CA TYR A 14 11.74 6.14 10.18
C TYR A 14 12.31 4.75 9.84
N LEU A 15 13.64 4.63 9.76
CA LEU A 15 14.32 3.35 9.58
C LEU A 15 14.06 2.38 10.74
N GLY A 16 13.87 2.88 11.96
CA GLY A 16 13.43 2.11 13.12
C GLY A 16 12.04 1.51 12.92
N LEU A 17 11.08 2.32 12.45
CA LEU A 17 9.71 1.88 12.14
C LEU A 17 9.69 0.82 11.03
N LEU A 18 10.46 1.02 9.96
CA LEU A 18 10.58 0.04 8.88
C LEU A 18 11.20 -1.28 9.37
N ARG A 19 12.25 -1.23 10.20
CA ARG A 19 12.83 -2.44 10.82
C ARG A 19 11.82 -3.18 11.68
N LYS A 20 11.09 -2.46 12.53
CA LYS A 20 10.03 -3.05 13.37
C LYS A 20 8.97 -3.75 12.50
N MET A 21 8.53 -3.10 11.41
CA MET A 21 7.58 -3.70 10.47
C MET A 21 8.09 -5.02 9.88
N VAL A 22 9.37 -5.07 9.46
CA VAL A 22 9.98 -6.29 8.92
C VAL A 22 10.06 -7.40 9.97
N GLU A 23 10.42 -7.08 11.22
CA GLU A 23 10.44 -8.09 12.30
C GLU A 23 9.02 -8.61 12.63
N GLU A 24 8.03 -7.73 12.67
CA GLU A 24 6.63 -8.15 12.82
C GLU A 24 6.18 -9.05 11.66
N ASP A 25 6.56 -8.75 10.43
CA ASP A 25 6.21 -9.56 9.26
C ASP A 25 6.89 -10.94 9.29
N LYS A 26 8.14 -11.04 9.80
CA LYS A 26 8.78 -12.35 10.04
C LYS A 26 8.00 -13.17 11.07
N ALA A 27 7.58 -12.55 12.16
CA ALA A 27 6.79 -13.22 13.20
C ALA A 27 5.41 -13.67 12.67
N ARG A 28 4.77 -12.83 11.85
CA ARG A 28 3.52 -13.17 11.16
C ARG A 28 3.72 -14.31 10.16
N LEU A 29 4.81 -14.33 9.40
CA LEU A 29 5.14 -15.43 8.48
C LEU A 29 5.35 -16.75 9.23
N LYS A 30 6.03 -16.73 10.39
CA LYS A 30 6.14 -17.91 11.26
C LYS A 30 4.75 -18.41 11.67
N THR A 31 3.90 -17.50 12.16
CA THR A 31 2.51 -17.82 12.54
C THR A 31 1.69 -18.33 11.34
N THR A 32 1.94 -17.82 10.14
CA THR A 32 1.29 -18.28 8.89
C THR A 32 1.62 -19.74 8.61
N ASN A 33 2.89 -20.14 8.78
CA ASN A 33 3.31 -21.54 8.63
C ASN A 33 2.62 -22.47 9.64
N GLU A 34 2.42 -22.01 10.87
CA GLU A 34 1.71 -22.77 11.91
C GLU A 34 0.21 -22.96 11.61
N PHE A 35 -0.37 -22.14 10.72
CA PHE A 35 -1.78 -22.19 10.36
C PHE A 35 -2.06 -22.84 8.99
N LEU A 36 -1.05 -23.38 8.30
CA LEU A 36 -1.23 -23.99 6.97
C LEU A 36 -2.23 -25.15 6.98
N ASP A 37 -2.23 -25.98 8.03
CA ASP A 37 -3.15 -27.11 8.13
C ASP A 37 -4.61 -26.67 8.29
N LYS A 38 -4.83 -25.51 8.93
CA LYS A 38 -6.16 -24.94 9.16
C LYS A 38 -6.63 -24.07 7.99
N LEU A 39 -5.69 -23.43 7.31
CA LEU A 39 -5.94 -22.48 6.22
C LEU A 39 -5.02 -22.82 5.03
N PRO A 40 -5.30 -23.90 4.28
CA PRO A 40 -4.43 -24.34 3.18
C PRO A 40 -4.24 -23.30 2.07
N SER A 41 -5.22 -22.40 1.90
CA SER A 41 -5.18 -21.28 0.94
C SER A 41 -4.02 -20.31 1.17
N LEU A 42 -3.42 -20.29 2.36
CA LEU A 42 -2.24 -19.46 2.65
C LEU A 42 -1.02 -19.90 1.83
N SER A 43 -0.91 -21.18 1.49
CA SER A 43 0.24 -21.70 0.72
C SER A 43 0.38 -21.09 -0.68
N HIS A 44 -0.68 -20.46 -1.20
CA HIS A 44 -0.71 -19.91 -2.56
C HIS A 44 -0.75 -18.38 -2.62
N ASN A 45 -0.48 -17.67 -1.52
CA ASN A 45 -0.68 -16.22 -1.45
C ASN A 45 0.52 -15.41 -0.93
N LEU A 46 1.69 -16.04 -0.73
CA LEU A 46 2.88 -15.40 -0.17
C LEU A 46 4.08 -15.56 -1.10
N TYR A 47 4.41 -14.51 -1.85
CA TYR A 47 5.44 -14.52 -2.88
C TYR A 47 6.40 -13.33 -2.79
N THR A 48 7.61 -13.53 -3.30
CA THR A 48 8.60 -12.47 -3.46
C THR A 48 9.46 -12.70 -4.71
N SER A 49 9.83 -11.63 -5.42
CA SER A 49 10.95 -11.68 -6.40
C SER A 49 12.24 -11.07 -5.83
N LEU A 50 12.18 -10.53 -4.61
CA LEU A 50 13.29 -9.91 -3.92
C LEU A 50 13.78 -10.81 -2.79
N LYS A 51 15.02 -10.59 -2.34
CA LYS A 51 15.54 -11.27 -1.15
C LYS A 51 14.64 -10.94 0.04
N TRP A 52 14.11 -11.95 0.71
CA TRP A 52 13.32 -11.81 1.93
C TRP A 52 14.00 -12.57 3.07
N PRO A 53 14.17 -11.95 4.27
CA PRO A 53 13.87 -10.55 4.59
C PRO A 53 14.81 -9.56 3.87
N THR A 54 14.33 -8.33 3.62
CA THR A 54 15.16 -7.23 3.12
C THR A 54 15.18 -6.06 4.10
N LYS A 55 16.25 -5.25 4.05
CA LYS A 55 16.28 -3.95 4.71
C LYS A 55 15.55 -2.94 3.83
N LEU A 56 14.47 -2.37 4.35
CA LEU A 56 13.75 -1.26 3.71
C LEU A 56 14.37 0.07 4.17
N SER A 57 14.62 0.96 3.22
CA SER A 57 15.16 2.31 3.46
C SER A 57 14.67 3.31 2.41
N THR A 58 13.49 3.05 1.85
CA THR A 58 12.86 3.81 0.78
C THR A 58 11.55 4.40 1.30
N PRO A 59 11.10 5.53 0.75
CA PRO A 59 9.77 6.03 1.06
C PRO A 59 8.72 5.02 0.56
N LEU A 60 7.60 4.92 1.27
CA LEU A 60 6.50 4.02 0.96
C LEU A 60 5.25 4.84 0.68
N PHE A 61 4.62 4.63 -0.48
CA PHE A 61 3.38 5.30 -0.85
C PHE A 61 2.27 4.29 -1.10
N GLU A 62 1.22 4.33 -0.30
CA GLU A 62 0.10 3.41 -0.38
C GLU A 62 -0.86 3.79 -1.51
N ALA A 63 -1.16 2.84 -2.39
CA ALA A 63 -2.20 2.98 -3.40
C ALA A 63 -3.57 2.80 -2.74
N ARG A 64 -4.21 3.90 -2.33
CA ARG A 64 -5.50 3.93 -1.64
C ARG A 64 -6.68 4.08 -2.58
N ALA A 65 -7.77 3.38 -2.29
CA ALA A 65 -9.01 3.49 -3.05
C ALA A 65 -9.76 4.77 -2.71
N ALA A 66 -10.65 5.21 -3.60
CA ALA A 66 -11.63 6.25 -3.30
C ALA A 66 -12.41 5.94 -2.02
N PHE A 67 -12.49 6.93 -1.12
CA PHE A 67 -13.10 6.82 0.21
C PHE A 67 -12.48 5.75 1.13
N ALA A 68 -11.25 5.28 0.85
CA ALA A 68 -10.52 4.21 1.55
C ALA A 68 -11.11 3.77 2.91
N VAL A 69 -12.02 2.80 2.85
CA VAL A 69 -12.72 2.21 4.01
C VAL A 69 -12.11 0.85 4.38
N PRO A 70 -12.27 0.34 5.61
CA PRO A 70 -11.58 -0.88 6.05
C PRO A 70 -11.74 -2.11 5.17
N HIS A 71 -12.85 -2.29 4.45
CA HIS A 71 -13.05 -3.45 3.57
C HIS A 71 -12.69 -3.18 2.09
N LYS A 72 -12.32 -1.95 1.75
CA LYS A 72 -11.92 -1.50 0.41
C LYS A 72 -10.97 -0.32 0.58
N TYR A 73 -9.83 -0.59 1.20
CA TYR A 73 -8.89 0.43 1.61
C TYR A 73 -7.86 0.70 0.53
N PHE A 74 -7.32 -0.36 -0.06
CA PHE A 74 -6.32 -0.29 -1.10
C PHE A 74 -6.94 -0.44 -2.50
N GLN A 75 -6.27 0.12 -3.50
CA GLN A 75 -6.57 -0.10 -4.91
C GLN A 75 -6.34 -1.57 -5.28
N GLN A 76 -7.01 -2.05 -6.32
CA GLN A 76 -7.06 -3.47 -6.64
C GLN A 76 -5.76 -3.97 -7.27
N LEU A 77 -5.30 -5.11 -6.78
CA LEU A 77 -4.15 -5.86 -7.28
C LEU A 77 -4.61 -7.28 -7.60
N ILE A 78 -4.17 -7.81 -8.73
CA ILE A 78 -4.53 -9.14 -9.24
C ILE A 78 -3.27 -10.00 -9.34
N LEU A 79 -3.34 -11.22 -8.83
CA LEU A 79 -2.30 -12.25 -8.93
C LEU A 79 -2.95 -13.52 -9.50
N ASP A 80 -2.46 -14.01 -10.64
CA ASP A 80 -3.02 -15.17 -11.37
C ASP A 80 -4.54 -15.08 -11.62
N GLY A 81 -5.04 -13.87 -11.89
CA GLY A 81 -6.48 -13.62 -12.10
C GLY A 81 -7.30 -13.45 -10.82
N GLU A 82 -6.73 -13.72 -9.64
CA GLU A 82 -7.38 -13.54 -8.35
C GLU A 82 -7.11 -12.18 -7.73
N LYS A 83 -8.12 -11.60 -7.07
CA LYS A 83 -7.96 -10.32 -6.37
C LYS A 83 -7.20 -10.54 -5.07
N MET A 84 -6.06 -9.90 -4.92
CA MET A 84 -5.38 -9.85 -3.62
C MET A 84 -6.19 -9.00 -2.64
N GLY A 85 -6.20 -9.42 -1.36
CA GLY A 85 -6.96 -8.75 -0.31
C GLY A 85 -6.66 -7.25 -0.25
N ASN A 86 -7.69 -6.42 -0.11
CA ASN A 86 -7.56 -4.95 -0.14
C ASN A 86 -8.16 -4.28 1.11
N HIS A 87 -8.34 -5.05 2.18
CA HIS A 87 -8.84 -4.56 3.45
C HIS A 87 -7.72 -3.92 4.27
N PHE A 88 -8.09 -2.97 5.11
CA PHE A 88 -7.24 -2.40 6.14
C PHE A 88 -7.21 -3.32 7.37
N ALA A 89 -6.02 -3.57 7.87
CA ALA A 89 -5.76 -4.17 9.17
C ALA A 89 -4.41 -3.63 9.67
N HIS A 90 -4.16 -3.69 10.98
CA HIS A 90 -2.86 -3.29 11.51
C HIS A 90 -1.74 -4.15 10.89
N GLY A 91 -0.79 -3.50 10.23
CA GLY A 91 0.32 -4.15 9.53
C GLY A 91 0.04 -4.51 8.07
N ALA A 92 -1.17 -4.26 7.54
CA ALA A 92 -1.43 -4.33 6.10
C ALA A 92 -0.82 -3.11 5.40
N THR A 93 -0.32 -3.30 4.17
CA THR A 93 0.09 -2.19 3.30
C THR A 93 -0.03 -2.61 1.83
N ARG A 94 -0.26 -1.64 0.95
CA ARG A 94 -0.09 -1.78 -0.50
C ARG A 94 0.69 -0.59 -1.01
N SER A 95 2.00 -0.67 -0.85
CA SER A 95 2.91 0.42 -1.15
C SER A 95 3.60 0.22 -2.49
N VAL A 96 3.70 1.29 -3.26
CA VAL A 96 4.56 1.41 -4.44
C VAL A 96 5.63 2.45 -4.19
N PHE A 97 6.83 2.19 -4.70
CA PHE A 97 7.96 3.12 -4.65
C PHE A 97 9.00 2.75 -5.71
N PHE A 98 9.98 3.61 -5.93
CA PHE A 98 11.05 3.35 -6.89
C PHE A 98 12.40 3.11 -6.22
N SER A 99 13.15 2.14 -6.73
CA SER A 99 14.56 1.90 -6.40
C SER A 99 15.38 2.02 -7.69
N GLY A 100 16.04 3.16 -7.88
CA GLY A 100 16.53 3.55 -9.19
C GLY A 100 15.37 3.66 -10.18
N LYS A 101 15.46 2.98 -11.33
CA LYS A 101 14.37 2.91 -12.33
C LYS A 101 13.39 1.75 -12.12
N ARG A 102 13.61 0.91 -11.12
CA ARG A 102 12.72 -0.23 -10.84
C ARG A 102 11.54 0.23 -10.01
N LEU A 103 10.33 -0.08 -10.47
CA LEU A 103 9.13 0.02 -9.65
C LEU A 103 9.12 -1.13 -8.67
N VAL A 104 8.86 -0.87 -7.39
CA VAL A 104 8.78 -1.88 -6.35
C VAL A 104 7.38 -1.86 -5.75
N LEU A 105 6.79 -3.04 -5.62
CA LEU A 105 5.50 -3.27 -4.98
C LEU A 105 5.70 -4.08 -3.70
N LEU A 106 5.23 -3.54 -2.57
CA LEU A 106 5.04 -4.25 -1.32
C LEU A 106 3.55 -4.27 -1.00
N SER A 107 2.90 -5.41 -1.23
CA SER A 107 1.49 -5.64 -0.89
C SER A 107 1.38 -6.76 0.13
N LYS A 108 0.86 -6.48 1.32
CA LYS A 108 0.60 -7.49 2.36
C LYS A 108 -0.72 -7.24 3.05
N THR A 109 -1.40 -8.32 3.38
CA THR A 109 -2.60 -8.31 4.22
C THR A 109 -2.38 -9.16 5.46
N VAL A 110 -3.00 -8.74 6.56
CA VAL A 110 -2.84 -9.38 7.87
C VAL A 110 -4.19 -9.94 8.30
N GLY A 111 -4.24 -11.24 8.54
CA GLY A 111 -5.37 -11.90 9.19
C GLY A 111 -5.12 -12.03 10.70
N GLN A 112 -6.16 -12.42 11.43
CA GLN A 112 -6.05 -12.81 12.83
C GLN A 112 -6.77 -14.14 13.04
N GLU A 113 -6.11 -15.05 13.74
CA GLU A 113 -6.67 -16.34 14.14
C GLU A 113 -6.26 -16.61 15.59
N ALA A 114 -7.23 -16.91 16.45
CA ALA A 114 -7.02 -17.05 17.91
C ALA A 114 -6.22 -15.89 18.55
N GLY A 115 -6.47 -14.65 18.11
CA GLY A 115 -5.78 -13.45 18.59
C GLY A 115 -4.33 -13.29 18.10
N ARG A 116 -3.84 -14.20 17.24
CA ARG A 116 -2.48 -14.16 16.70
C ARG A 116 -2.50 -13.62 15.26
N PRO A 117 -1.76 -12.55 14.96
CA PRO A 117 -1.70 -12.00 13.61
C PRO A 117 -0.85 -12.89 12.69
N PHE A 118 -1.31 -13.09 11.46
CA PHE A 118 -0.61 -13.84 10.41
C PHE A 118 -0.69 -13.12 9.07
N LEU A 119 0.21 -13.44 8.13
CA LEU A 119 0.16 -12.91 6.78
C LEU A 119 -0.86 -13.72 5.97
N SER A 120 -1.99 -13.11 5.63
CA SER A 120 -2.99 -13.75 4.75
C SER A 120 -2.62 -13.65 3.28
N SER A 121 -1.87 -12.60 2.90
CA SER A 121 -1.22 -12.50 1.61
C SER A 121 0.04 -11.64 1.72
N PHE A 122 1.01 -11.90 0.86
CA PHE A 122 2.25 -11.15 0.77
C PHE A 122 2.77 -11.19 -0.66
N LEU A 123 3.04 -10.03 -1.25
CA LEU A 123 3.71 -9.87 -2.53
C LEU A 123 4.76 -8.79 -2.38
N PHE A 124 6.03 -9.16 -2.50
CA PHE A 124 7.14 -8.21 -2.53
C PHE A 124 7.98 -8.39 -3.77
N THR A 125 7.84 -7.49 -4.73
CA THR A 125 8.38 -7.68 -6.07
C THR A 125 8.82 -6.37 -6.69
N HIS A 126 9.65 -6.45 -7.73
CA HIS A 126 10.07 -5.32 -8.53
C HIS A 126 9.73 -5.54 -10.00
N PHE A 127 9.58 -4.44 -10.73
CA PHE A 127 9.33 -4.38 -12.16
C PHE A 127 10.41 -3.50 -12.80
N GLU A 128 11.03 -4.02 -13.84
CA GLU A 128 11.95 -3.32 -14.72
C GLU A 128 11.19 -2.30 -15.58
N PRO A 129 11.87 -1.29 -16.16
CA PRO A 129 11.23 -0.21 -16.91
C PRO A 129 10.32 -0.65 -18.08
N ASN A 130 10.51 -1.84 -18.63
CA ASN A 130 9.68 -2.42 -19.69
C ASN A 130 8.52 -3.28 -19.17
N GLU A 131 8.38 -3.46 -17.86
CA GLU A 131 7.33 -4.26 -17.20
C GLU A 131 6.23 -3.38 -16.57
N TYR A 132 6.34 -2.05 -16.66
CA TYR A 132 5.36 -1.12 -16.14
C TYR A 132 5.20 0.10 -17.05
N GLU A 133 4.04 0.75 -16.94
CA GLU A 133 3.73 2.01 -17.61
C GLU A 133 3.41 3.08 -16.58
N VAL A 134 3.91 4.29 -16.80
CA VAL A 134 3.53 5.48 -16.03
C VAL A 134 2.91 6.48 -16.99
N ALA A 135 1.67 6.89 -16.73
CA ALA A 135 1.03 8.00 -17.40
C ALA A 135 0.82 9.14 -16.40
N TYR A 136 1.17 10.36 -16.79
CA TYR A 136 1.04 11.57 -15.99
C TYR A 136 0.57 12.72 -16.90
N ASP A 137 -0.44 13.46 -16.47
CA ASP A 137 -1.04 14.56 -17.27
C ASP A 137 -0.89 15.95 -16.63
N GLY A 138 -0.05 16.06 -15.58
CA GLY A 138 0.11 17.27 -14.78
C GLY A 138 -0.59 17.20 -13.42
N LYS A 139 -1.74 16.52 -13.32
CA LYS A 139 -2.54 16.48 -12.08
C LYS A 139 -2.92 15.08 -11.64
N ASP A 140 -3.06 14.18 -12.60
CA ASP A 140 -3.39 12.78 -12.40
C ASP A 140 -2.20 11.91 -12.81
N MET A 141 -2.05 10.76 -12.15
CA MET A 141 -1.03 9.77 -12.44
C MET A 141 -1.63 8.36 -12.47
N LYS A 142 -1.16 7.53 -13.38
CA LYS A 142 -1.46 6.10 -13.43
C LYS A 142 -0.16 5.31 -13.47
N ILE A 143 -0.02 4.32 -12.60
CA ILE A 143 1.02 3.31 -12.65
C ILE A 143 0.35 1.96 -12.97
N ALA A 144 0.68 1.39 -14.12
CA ALA A 144 0.10 0.14 -14.60
C ALA A 144 1.17 -0.95 -14.74
N VAL A 145 0.79 -2.17 -14.39
CA VAL A 145 1.57 -3.38 -14.62
C VAL A 145 0.62 -4.46 -15.14
N ASP A 146 1.05 -5.14 -16.20
CA ASP A 146 0.53 -6.43 -16.62
C ASP A 146 1.74 -7.27 -17.04
N ALA A 147 2.31 -7.99 -16.08
CA ALA A 147 3.59 -8.67 -16.26
C ALA A 147 3.56 -10.06 -15.63
N GLU A 148 4.35 -10.95 -16.21
CA GLU A 148 4.56 -12.29 -15.69
C GLU A 148 5.96 -12.40 -15.11
N LYS A 149 6.08 -12.79 -13.84
CA LYS A 149 7.37 -12.85 -13.14
C LYS A 149 7.61 -14.20 -12.47
N PRO A 150 8.87 -14.68 -12.44
CA PRO A 150 9.25 -15.75 -11.55
C PRO A 150 9.27 -15.22 -10.11
N LEU A 151 8.41 -15.76 -9.26
CA LEU A 151 8.33 -15.41 -7.84
C LEU A 151 8.63 -16.62 -6.99
N LYS A 152 9.41 -16.43 -5.92
CA LYS A 152 9.60 -17.43 -4.88
C LYS A 152 8.41 -17.43 -3.93
N ASN A 153 7.75 -18.57 -3.79
CA ASN A 153 6.78 -18.84 -2.74
C ASN A 153 7.50 -18.90 -1.39
N LEU A 154 7.08 -18.06 -0.44
CA LEU A 154 7.71 -17.94 0.88
C LEU A 154 7.40 -19.12 1.81
N ILE A 155 6.35 -19.89 1.51
CA ILE A 155 5.96 -21.07 2.27
C ILE A 155 6.67 -22.31 1.71
N THR A 156 6.52 -22.56 0.41
CA THR A 156 7.03 -23.80 -0.21
C THR A 156 8.49 -23.71 -0.65
N GLY A 157 9.03 -22.49 -0.75
CA GLY A 157 10.37 -22.22 -1.27
C GLY A 157 10.51 -22.37 -2.78
N LYS A 158 9.48 -22.84 -3.49
CA LYS A 158 9.48 -23.04 -4.94
C LYS A 158 9.42 -21.72 -5.69
N VAL A 159 10.06 -21.66 -6.85
CA VAL A 159 9.88 -20.55 -7.79
C VAL A 159 8.74 -20.91 -8.73
N GLU A 160 7.74 -20.03 -8.79
CA GLU A 160 6.54 -20.18 -9.60
C GLU A 160 6.41 -18.99 -10.53
N LYS A 161 5.94 -19.23 -11.75
CA LYS A 161 5.64 -18.17 -12.71
C LYS A 161 4.26 -17.60 -12.38
N LYS A 162 4.19 -16.29 -12.11
CA LYS A 162 2.97 -15.62 -11.65
C LYS A 162 2.63 -14.44 -12.52
N LYS A 163 1.35 -14.30 -12.88
CA LYS A 163 0.84 -13.13 -13.60
C LYS A 163 0.37 -12.08 -12.60
N ILE A 164 0.94 -10.88 -12.69
CA ILE A 164 0.62 -9.75 -11.81
C ILE A 164 -0.02 -8.66 -12.65
N HIS A 165 -1.17 -8.17 -12.19
CA HIS A 165 -1.86 -7.07 -12.85
C HIS A 165 -2.35 -6.03 -11.84
N PHE A 166 -2.07 -4.75 -12.09
CA PHE A 166 -2.69 -3.64 -11.39
C PHE A 166 -2.72 -2.37 -12.23
N ASN A 167 -3.68 -1.51 -11.90
CA ASN A 167 -3.76 -0.13 -12.39
C ASN A 167 -3.99 0.77 -11.18
N PHE A 168 -2.92 1.36 -10.66
CA PHE A 168 -3.03 2.29 -9.55
C PHE A 168 -3.10 3.71 -10.06
N PHE A 169 -4.07 4.45 -9.54
CA PHE A 169 -4.38 5.82 -9.94
C PHE A 169 -4.12 6.77 -8.78
N HIS A 170 -3.56 7.92 -9.12
CA HIS A 170 -3.64 9.13 -8.34
C HIS A 170 -4.45 10.15 -9.11
N GLN A 171 -5.56 10.56 -8.53
CA GLN A 171 -6.38 11.65 -9.06
C GLN A 171 -6.11 12.91 -8.24
N ASN A 172 -6.22 14.08 -8.87
CA ASN A 172 -6.07 15.37 -8.22
C ASN A 172 -6.89 15.46 -6.93
N LEU A 173 -6.24 15.91 -5.85
CA LEU A 173 -6.83 15.99 -4.52
C LEU A 173 -7.56 17.30 -4.24
N GLU A 174 -7.39 18.31 -5.11
CA GLU A 174 -8.05 19.61 -4.99
C GLU A 174 -9.57 19.47 -4.88
N GLY A 175 -10.14 19.94 -3.75
CA GLY A 175 -11.57 19.80 -3.46
C GLY A 175 -12.07 18.36 -3.25
N ARG A 176 -11.18 17.38 -3.17
CA ARG A 176 -11.51 15.95 -2.95
C ARG A 176 -11.19 15.44 -1.54
N ILE A 177 -10.44 16.21 -0.77
CA ILE A 177 -10.23 16.03 0.67
C ILE A 177 -11.39 16.68 1.42
N ILE A 178 -12.23 15.86 2.04
CA ILE A 178 -13.44 16.29 2.74
C ILE A 178 -13.41 15.86 4.20
N SER A 179 -14.18 16.53 5.06
CA SER A 179 -14.31 16.11 6.46
C SER A 179 -15.06 14.78 6.57
N LYS A 180 -14.85 14.05 7.68
CA LYS A 180 -15.61 12.83 7.98
C LYS A 180 -17.11 13.06 7.96
N GLN A 181 -17.57 14.19 8.50
CA GLN A 181 -18.99 14.54 8.52
C GLN A 181 -19.56 14.71 7.10
N GLN A 182 -18.83 15.41 6.22
CA GLN A 182 -19.22 15.56 4.82
C GLN A 182 -19.22 14.21 4.08
N ALA A 183 -18.22 13.35 4.34
CA ALA A 183 -18.16 12.02 3.75
C ALA A 183 -19.38 11.16 4.14
N MET A 184 -19.75 11.15 5.42
CA MET A 184 -20.92 10.43 5.93
C MET A 184 -22.24 10.94 5.35
N GLN A 185 -22.31 12.22 4.96
CA GLN A 185 -23.49 12.81 4.34
C GLN A 185 -23.60 12.52 2.84
N SER A 186 -22.50 12.14 2.18
CA SER A 186 -22.45 11.92 0.74
C SER A 186 -23.37 10.78 0.27
N SER A 187 -24.01 10.99 -0.89
CA SER A 187 -24.90 10.01 -1.51
C SER A 187 -24.19 8.71 -1.90
N TYR A 188 -22.91 8.79 -2.30
CA TYR A 188 -22.08 7.63 -2.61
C TYR A 188 -21.85 6.74 -1.39
N VAL A 189 -21.46 7.32 -0.24
CA VAL A 189 -21.28 6.56 1.01
C VAL A 189 -22.60 5.93 1.44
N LYS A 190 -23.72 6.69 1.42
CA LYS A 190 -25.05 6.17 1.78
C LYS A 190 -25.51 5.02 0.88
N LYS A 191 -25.33 5.12 -0.44
CA LYS A 191 -25.83 4.12 -1.41
C LYS A 191 -24.93 2.90 -1.54
N THR A 192 -23.61 3.09 -1.54
CA THR A 192 -22.63 2.05 -1.88
C THR A 192 -22.03 1.40 -0.63
N LEU A 193 -21.79 2.17 0.44
CA LEU A 193 -21.12 1.70 1.65
C LEU A 193 -22.09 1.50 2.83
N GLY A 194 -23.19 2.24 2.88
CA GLY A 194 -24.20 2.20 3.95
C GLY A 194 -25.04 0.91 4.01
N LYS A 195 -25.02 0.07 2.97
CA LYS A 195 -25.72 -1.22 2.96
C LYS A 195 -25.07 -2.30 3.85
N ARG A 196 -23.88 -2.05 4.41
CA ARG A 196 -23.05 -3.04 5.13
C ARG A 196 -23.03 -2.86 6.66
N GLY A 197 -23.94 -2.08 7.24
CA GLY A 197 -24.02 -1.86 8.70
C GLY A 197 -23.37 -0.54 9.16
N ASN A 198 -23.13 -0.44 10.47
CA ASN A 198 -22.92 0.81 11.23
C ASN A 198 -21.86 1.74 10.59
N VAL A 199 -22.33 2.82 9.96
CA VAL A 199 -21.53 3.72 9.10
C VAL A 199 -20.36 4.38 9.84
N ARG A 200 -20.43 4.48 11.17
CA ARG A 200 -19.34 5.00 12.01
C ARG A 200 -18.08 4.12 11.97
N ASN A 201 -18.23 2.80 11.86
CA ASN A 201 -17.10 1.86 11.81
C ASN A 201 -16.48 1.76 10.41
N LEU A 202 -17.17 2.27 9.37
CA LEU A 202 -16.68 2.26 7.98
C LEU A 202 -15.52 3.22 7.74
N PHE A 203 -15.26 4.18 8.64
CA PHE A 203 -14.21 5.19 8.45
C PHE A 203 -13.22 5.21 9.62
N ALA A 204 -12.94 4.06 10.24
CA ALA A 204 -11.95 3.95 11.31
C ALA A 204 -10.55 4.47 10.89
N SER A 205 -10.22 4.42 9.60
CA SER A 205 -9.02 5.03 9.03
C SER A 205 -9.06 6.58 9.02
N ALA A 206 -10.23 7.17 8.76
CA ALA A 206 -10.42 8.62 8.76
C ALA A 206 -10.30 9.22 10.18
N ASP A 207 -10.53 8.42 11.22
CA ASP A 207 -10.34 8.86 12.61
C ASP A 207 -8.86 9.09 12.97
N LEU A 208 -7.93 8.49 12.22
CA LEU A 208 -6.49 8.72 12.39
C LEU A 208 -6.01 9.97 11.66
N GLU A 209 -6.63 10.31 10.52
CA GLU A 209 -6.16 11.37 9.62
C GLU A 209 -7.01 12.65 9.71
N GLY A 210 -8.22 12.58 10.25
CA GLY A 210 -9.14 13.70 10.40
C GLY A 210 -9.90 14.09 9.12
N TYR A 211 -9.62 13.43 7.99
CA TYR A 211 -10.26 13.67 6.70
C TYR A 211 -10.46 12.38 5.89
N VAL A 212 -11.21 12.50 4.80
CA VAL A 212 -11.44 11.44 3.82
C VAL A 212 -11.10 11.96 2.43
N VAL A 213 -10.37 11.17 1.65
CA VAL A 213 -10.13 11.45 0.23
C VAL A 213 -11.17 10.70 -0.61
N SER A 214 -11.94 11.44 -1.39
CA SER A 214 -13.07 10.90 -2.17
C SER A 214 -12.68 10.22 -3.49
N VAL A 215 -11.39 10.25 -3.85
CA VAL A 215 -10.83 9.73 -5.10
C VAL A 215 -9.69 8.73 -4.83
N SER A 216 -9.37 7.90 -5.83
CA SER A 216 -8.21 7.01 -5.73
C SER A 216 -6.93 7.84 -5.75
N HIS A 217 -6.00 7.52 -4.85
CA HIS A 217 -4.78 8.31 -4.66
C HIS A 217 -3.62 7.47 -4.16
N PHE A 218 -2.41 7.99 -4.36
CA PHE A 218 -1.24 7.57 -3.58
C PHE A 218 -1.20 8.37 -2.29
N SER A 219 -0.96 7.70 -1.16
CA SER A 219 -0.83 8.31 0.17
C SER A 219 0.56 8.03 0.73
N PRO A 220 1.23 8.96 1.43
CA PRO A 220 2.41 8.58 2.19
C PRO A 220 2.01 7.49 3.20
N HIS A 221 2.87 6.50 3.41
CA HIS A 221 2.62 5.45 4.39
C HIS A 221 2.44 6.08 5.79
N PRO A 222 1.61 5.51 6.69
CA PRO A 222 1.36 6.09 8.02
C PRO A 222 2.62 6.43 8.84
N PHE A 223 3.72 5.69 8.65
CA PHE A 223 5.01 6.01 9.25
C PHE A 223 5.57 7.35 8.77
N MET A 224 5.44 7.65 7.47
CA MET A 224 5.86 8.93 6.90
C MET A 224 4.93 10.06 7.32
N LEU A 225 3.61 9.81 7.36
CA LEU A 225 2.63 10.80 7.81
C LEU A 225 2.86 11.25 9.26
N ARG A 226 3.16 10.30 10.16
CA ARG A 226 3.50 10.62 11.56
C ARG A 226 4.73 11.52 11.68
N MET A 227 5.60 11.49 10.68
CA MET A 227 6.86 12.22 10.61
C MET A 227 6.82 13.31 9.53
N HIS A 228 5.64 13.85 9.23
CA HIS A 228 5.47 14.79 8.12
C HIS A 228 6.41 16.00 8.20
N LYS A 229 6.72 16.49 9.41
CA LYS A 229 7.63 17.63 9.61
C LYS A 229 9.05 17.30 9.21
N GLU A 230 9.53 16.12 9.55
CA GLU A 230 10.84 15.59 9.19
C GLU A 230 10.95 15.40 7.67
N PHE A 231 9.85 15.06 7.01
CA PHE A 231 9.74 15.02 5.55
C PHE A 231 9.55 16.41 4.90
N GLY A 232 9.42 17.48 5.69
CA GLY A 232 9.36 18.86 5.20
C GLY A 232 7.96 19.41 4.95
N PHE A 233 6.92 18.80 5.54
CA PHE A 233 5.52 19.20 5.35
C PHE A 233 4.91 19.72 6.64
N ASP A 234 4.09 20.76 6.55
CA ASP A 234 3.50 21.44 7.71
C ASP A 234 2.40 20.62 8.41
N SER A 235 1.74 19.73 7.67
CA SER A 235 0.65 18.90 8.18
C SER A 235 0.54 17.58 7.41
N PHE A 236 -0.25 16.64 7.95
CA PHE A 236 -0.57 15.38 7.26
C PHE A 236 -1.23 15.65 5.91
N ARG A 237 -2.11 16.64 5.87
CA ARG A 237 -2.81 17.07 4.65
C ARG A 237 -1.83 17.65 3.63
N HIS A 238 -0.92 18.53 4.07
CA HIS A 238 0.11 19.11 3.20
C HIS A 238 0.94 18.00 2.52
N PHE A 239 1.38 16.99 3.29
CA PHE A 239 2.12 15.86 2.73
C PHE A 239 1.27 15.03 1.75
N GLN A 240 0.01 14.78 2.09
CA GLN A 240 -0.92 14.04 1.23
C GLN A 240 -1.15 14.73 -0.12
N GLU A 241 -1.26 16.05 -0.14
CA GLU A 241 -1.45 16.87 -1.35
C GLU A 241 -0.21 16.89 -2.26
N HIS A 242 0.99 16.68 -1.72
CA HIS A 242 2.27 16.78 -2.45
C HIS A 242 2.92 15.41 -2.74
N VAL A 243 2.13 14.32 -2.67
CA VAL A 243 2.65 12.97 -2.99
C VAL A 243 3.17 12.86 -4.43
N LEU A 244 2.52 13.54 -5.38
CA LEU A 244 2.93 13.48 -6.78
C LEU A 244 4.32 14.07 -7.01
N ASP A 245 4.76 15.02 -6.19
CA ASP A 245 6.09 15.63 -6.33
C ASP A 245 7.20 14.59 -6.19
N TYR A 246 7.05 13.63 -5.28
CA TYR A 246 7.95 12.48 -5.18
C TYR A 246 8.06 11.74 -6.53
N PHE A 247 6.93 11.37 -7.11
CA PHE A 247 6.91 10.56 -8.33
C PHE A 247 7.46 11.35 -9.52
N ARG A 248 7.12 12.64 -9.62
CA ARG A 248 7.62 13.54 -10.66
C ARG A 248 9.12 13.73 -10.59
N GLU A 249 9.64 14.09 -9.40
CA GLU A 249 11.07 14.27 -9.18
C GLU A 249 11.86 12.98 -9.44
N HIS A 250 11.34 11.84 -8.96
CA HIS A 250 12.05 10.57 -9.08
C HIS A 250 12.09 10.05 -10.53
N LEU A 251 11.02 10.27 -11.29
CA LEU A 251 10.89 9.81 -12.67
C LEU A 251 11.28 10.87 -13.70
N ASN A 252 11.65 12.08 -13.27
CA ASN A 252 11.89 13.25 -14.13
C ASN A 252 10.71 13.54 -15.07
N LEU A 253 9.49 13.53 -14.53
CA LEU A 253 8.27 13.85 -15.28
C LEU A 253 8.05 15.37 -15.26
N SER A 254 8.01 15.99 -16.43
CA SER A 254 7.70 17.41 -16.62
C SER A 254 6.20 17.67 -16.52
#